data_AF-A0A2A2M3M0-F1
#
_entry.id   AF-A0A2A2M3M0-F1
#
_cell.length_a   1.000
_cell.length_b   1.000
_cell.length_c   1.000
_cell.angle_alpha   90.00
_cell.angle_beta   90.00
_cell.angle_gamma   90.00
#
_symmetry.space_group_name_H-M   'P 1'
#
loop_
_entity.id
_entity.type
_entity.pdbx_description
1 polymer ?
#
loop_
_entity_poly.entity_id
_entity_poly.type
_entity_poly.pdbx_seq_one_letter_code
_entity_poly.pdbx_strand_id
1 'polypeptide(L)'
;MIGAALLALRGTQRAGLAAMALVGVALQIKYSVVFEGLFLGLWLLADDWRARKSPGDLIGYGIALVALAMLPTALAAVAYAAIGQWDAFVYANFLSIFHRNPDPLGELARNLGQIVLVISPIVAIAILALHRSAMTRARRFVALWLAVSIAGVIVFRPWFDHYSLPVLLPACAAAAGLLGRDDWQRWRTPTLLLTAALAGQITLVIQRLERGEAREFAALSAAVGRGPGCLWVYSGSTMLYVSTARCAPSRYIVPSHLARTREAGATGIDQQGEIRRILATRPAVVVMRPPYGGERPEARAAVMAAMAADYALAAALPMGNETISVYKRLR
;
A
#
# COMPACT_ATOMS: atom_id res chain seq x y z
N MET A 1 -5.31 5.13 -12.67
CA MET A 1 -4.80 6.47 -13.08
C MET A 1 -4.64 6.65 -14.59
N ILE A 2 -4.12 5.68 -15.36
CA ILE A 2 -4.00 5.80 -16.84
C ILE A 2 -5.30 6.26 -17.52
N GLY A 3 -6.41 5.58 -17.23
CA GLY A 3 -7.71 5.93 -17.82
C GLY A 3 -8.14 7.36 -17.50
N ALA A 4 -7.96 7.81 -16.25
CA ALA A 4 -8.26 9.17 -15.84
C ALA A 4 -7.38 10.21 -16.57
N ALA A 5 -6.08 9.94 -16.69
CA ALA A 5 -5.13 10.80 -17.41
C ALA A 5 -5.47 10.91 -18.91
N LEU A 6 -5.80 9.79 -19.57
CA LEU A 6 -6.22 9.77 -20.97
C LEU A 6 -7.51 10.55 -21.20
N LEU A 7 -8.48 10.39 -20.30
CA LEU A 7 -9.75 11.13 -20.35
C LEU A 7 -9.53 12.63 -20.13
N ALA A 8 -8.68 13.01 -19.18
CA ALA A 8 -8.34 14.41 -18.93
C ALA A 8 -7.69 15.08 -20.15
N LEU A 9 -6.81 14.36 -20.86
CA LEU A 9 -6.17 14.85 -22.09
C LEU A 9 -7.15 15.09 -23.25
N ARG A 10 -8.32 14.42 -23.27
CA ARG A 10 -9.35 14.68 -24.31
C ARG A 10 -9.92 16.09 -24.22
N GLY A 11 -9.85 16.74 -23.06
CA GLY A 11 -10.23 18.15 -22.88
C GLY A 11 -11.73 18.46 -22.98
N THR A 12 -12.61 17.46 -22.96
CA THR A 12 -14.06 17.69 -22.90
C THR A 12 -14.56 17.56 -21.46
N GLN A 13 -15.58 18.34 -21.08
CA GLN A 13 -16.13 18.28 -19.72
C GLN A 13 -16.63 16.88 -19.35
N ARG A 14 -17.30 16.17 -20.27
CA ARG A 14 -17.78 14.80 -20.02
C ARG A 14 -16.63 13.83 -19.73
N ALA A 15 -15.52 13.94 -20.48
CA ALA A 15 -14.34 13.12 -20.22
C ALA A 15 -13.68 13.50 -18.88
N GLY A 16 -13.63 14.79 -18.54
CA GLY A 16 -13.12 15.25 -17.25
C GLY A 16 -13.94 14.77 -16.06
N LEU A 17 -15.26 14.79 -16.15
CA LEU A 17 -16.16 14.21 -15.15
C LEU A 17 -15.90 12.71 -14.96
N ALA A 18 -15.79 11.96 -16.06
CA ALA A 18 -15.45 10.54 -16.01
C ALA A 18 -14.04 10.29 -15.43
N ALA A 19 -13.08 11.16 -15.73
CA ALA A 19 -11.73 11.09 -15.16
C ALA A 19 -11.77 11.26 -13.63
N MET A 20 -12.53 12.23 -13.12
CA MET A 20 -12.64 12.48 -11.67
C MET A 20 -13.44 11.40 -10.95
N ALA A 21 -14.42 10.76 -11.60
CA ALA A 21 -15.08 9.57 -11.06
C ALA A 21 -14.08 8.41 -10.89
N LEU A 22 -13.18 8.19 -11.86
CA LEU A 22 -12.10 7.19 -11.73
C LEU A 22 -11.09 7.56 -10.63
N VAL A 23 -10.80 8.85 -10.43
CA VAL A 23 -10.00 9.32 -9.29
C VAL A 23 -10.69 8.96 -7.98
N GLY A 24 -12.01 9.17 -7.87
CA GLY A 24 -12.78 8.80 -6.68
C GLY A 24 -12.73 7.31 -6.35
N VAL A 25 -12.82 6.44 -7.36
CA VAL A 25 -12.62 4.99 -7.18
C VAL A 25 -11.20 4.69 -6.72
N ALA A 26 -10.19 5.33 -7.33
CA ALA A 26 -8.80 5.14 -6.97
C ALA A 26 -8.49 5.60 -5.52
N LEU A 27 -9.17 6.64 -5.02
CA LEU A 27 -9.07 7.07 -3.62
C LEU A 27 -9.55 5.99 -2.64
N GLN A 28 -10.52 5.13 -3.01
CA GLN A 28 -10.94 4.02 -2.15
C GLN A 28 -9.89 2.91 -2.06
N ILE A 29 -8.97 2.86 -3.02
CA ILE A 29 -7.86 1.90 -3.04
C ILE A 29 -6.67 2.47 -2.28
N LYS A 30 -6.31 3.73 -2.55
CA LYS A 30 -5.16 4.38 -1.92
C LYS A 30 -5.27 5.90 -1.91
N TYR A 31 -5.14 6.49 -0.72
CA TYR A 31 -5.35 7.93 -0.51
C TYR A 31 -4.25 8.79 -1.13
N SER A 32 -3.05 8.23 -1.38
CA SER A 32 -1.95 8.95 -2.03
C SER A 32 -2.30 9.44 -3.45
N VAL A 33 -3.35 8.89 -4.06
CA VAL A 33 -3.87 9.36 -5.36
C VAL A 33 -4.41 10.79 -5.30
N VAL A 34 -4.69 11.34 -4.10
CA VAL A 34 -5.17 12.72 -3.92
C VAL A 34 -4.30 13.75 -4.65
N PHE A 35 -2.97 13.57 -4.68
CA PHE A 35 -2.06 14.49 -5.35
C PHE A 35 -2.26 14.49 -6.86
N GLU A 36 -2.33 13.31 -7.48
CA GLU A 36 -2.61 13.17 -8.90
C GLU A 36 -4.02 13.66 -9.24
N GLY A 37 -5.01 13.35 -8.38
CA GLY A 37 -6.39 13.80 -8.53
C GLY A 37 -6.53 15.33 -8.52
N LEU A 38 -5.84 16.01 -7.59
CA LEU A 38 -5.77 17.47 -7.56
C LEU A 38 -5.15 18.03 -8.83
N PHE A 39 -4.04 17.45 -9.30
CA PHE A 39 -3.42 17.85 -10.56
C PHE A 39 -4.38 17.70 -11.75
N LEU A 40 -5.06 16.55 -11.87
CA LEU A 40 -6.03 16.33 -12.96
C LEU A 40 -7.20 17.32 -12.89
N GLY A 41 -7.74 17.56 -11.70
CA GLY A 41 -8.82 18.54 -11.50
C GLY A 41 -8.40 19.95 -11.89
N LEU A 42 -7.23 20.41 -11.42
CA LEU A 42 -6.69 21.73 -11.75
C LEU A 42 -6.37 21.85 -13.25
N TRP A 43 -5.85 20.79 -13.86
CA TRP A 43 -5.59 20.76 -15.30
C TRP A 43 -6.89 20.93 -16.12
N LEU A 44 -7.94 20.19 -15.74
CA LEU A 44 -9.26 20.28 -16.39
C LEU A 44 -9.89 21.66 -16.23
N LEU A 45 -9.80 22.26 -15.04
CA LEU A 45 -10.28 23.62 -14.79
C LEU A 45 -9.51 24.66 -15.60
N ALA A 46 -8.19 24.52 -15.72
CA ALA A 46 -7.37 25.41 -16.54
C ALA A 46 -7.73 25.31 -18.03
N ASP A 47 -8.04 24.10 -18.52
CA ASP A 47 -8.49 23.90 -19.89
C ASP A 47 -9.88 24.50 -20.14
N ASP A 48 -10.83 24.31 -19.23
CA ASP A 48 -12.18 24.86 -19.34
C ASP A 48 -12.16 26.41 -19.28
N TRP A 49 -11.36 26.98 -18.38
CA TRP A 49 -11.15 28.43 -18.31
C TRP A 49 -10.61 29.01 -19.61
N ARG A 50 -9.60 28.37 -20.22
CA ARG A 50 -9.03 28.82 -21.51
C ARG A 50 -10.04 28.74 -22.65
N ALA A 51 -10.96 27.77 -22.61
CA ALA A 51 -11.96 27.57 -23.65
C ALA A 51 -13.14 28.55 -23.53
N ARG A 52 -13.65 28.81 -22.31
CA ARG A 52 -14.90 29.56 -22.10
C ARG A 52 -14.72 30.94 -21.49
N LYS A 53 -13.70 31.14 -20.65
CA LYS A 53 -13.45 32.38 -19.87
C LYS A 53 -14.67 32.84 -19.04
N SER A 54 -15.48 31.90 -18.56
CA SER A 54 -16.70 32.14 -17.78
C SER A 54 -16.53 31.67 -16.34
N PRO A 55 -16.57 32.58 -15.33
CA PRO A 55 -16.42 32.19 -13.93
C PRO A 55 -17.55 31.27 -13.43
N GLY A 56 -18.79 31.51 -13.87
CA GLY A 56 -19.95 30.69 -13.47
C GLY A 56 -19.82 29.24 -13.96
N ASP A 57 -19.45 29.05 -15.23
CA ASP A 57 -19.23 27.72 -15.80
C ASP A 57 -18.06 27.00 -15.12
N LEU A 58 -16.98 27.73 -14.81
CA LEU A 58 -15.82 27.20 -14.13
C LEU A 58 -16.16 26.68 -12.73
N ILE A 59 -16.92 27.46 -11.95
CA ILE A 59 -17.37 27.07 -10.61
C ILE A 59 -18.30 25.87 -10.68
N GLY A 60 -19.31 25.89 -11.57
CA GLY A 60 -20.24 24.78 -11.74
C GLY A 60 -19.53 23.49 -12.15
N TYR A 61 -18.57 23.58 -13.08
CA TYR A 61 -17.77 22.45 -13.50
C TYR A 61 -16.85 21.95 -12.36
N GLY A 62 -16.21 22.85 -11.62
CA GLY A 62 -15.40 22.51 -10.45
C GLY A 62 -16.18 21.76 -9.37
N ILE A 63 -17.39 22.21 -9.04
CA ILE A 63 -18.28 21.52 -8.10
C ILE A 63 -18.58 20.11 -8.61
N ALA A 64 -18.91 19.95 -9.89
CA ALA A 64 -19.20 18.65 -10.47
C ALA A 64 -18.00 17.70 -10.44
N LEU A 65 -16.77 18.20 -10.70
CA LEU A 65 -15.54 17.43 -10.61
C LEU A 65 -15.27 16.94 -9.17
N VAL A 66 -15.41 17.82 -8.18
CA VAL A 66 -15.24 17.47 -6.77
C VAL A 66 -16.31 16.49 -6.31
N ALA A 67 -17.57 16.72 -6.66
CA ALA A 67 -18.67 15.83 -6.31
C ALA A 67 -18.43 14.40 -6.81
N LEU A 68 -18.02 14.24 -8.08
CA LEU A 68 -17.72 12.91 -8.63
C LEU A 68 -16.47 12.26 -8.01
N ALA A 69 -15.45 13.05 -7.68
CA ALA A 69 -14.27 12.53 -7.00
C ALA A 69 -14.58 12.06 -5.56
N MET A 70 -15.48 12.75 -4.86
CA MET A 70 -15.84 12.44 -3.47
C MET A 70 -16.98 11.42 -3.35
N LEU A 71 -17.74 11.18 -4.41
CA LEU A 71 -18.91 10.31 -4.40
C LEU A 71 -18.60 8.90 -3.84
N PRO A 72 -17.53 8.18 -4.27
CA PRO A 72 -17.23 6.86 -3.70
C PRO A 72 -16.92 6.90 -2.20
N THR A 73 -16.22 7.92 -1.72
CA THR A 73 -15.94 8.12 -0.29
C THR A 73 -17.23 8.39 0.48
N ALA A 74 -18.11 9.23 -0.05
CA ALA A 74 -19.39 9.55 0.57
C ALA A 74 -20.30 8.31 0.66
N LEU A 75 -20.36 7.49 -0.40
CA LEU A 75 -21.10 6.24 -0.39
C LEU A 75 -20.58 5.25 0.66
N ALA A 76 -19.25 5.12 0.78
CA ALA A 76 -18.64 4.31 1.83
C ALA A 76 -18.98 4.85 3.23
N ALA A 77 -18.86 6.17 3.42
CA ALA A 77 -19.17 6.84 4.68
C ALA A 77 -20.62 6.60 5.12
N VAL A 78 -21.58 6.75 4.20
CA VAL A 78 -23.01 6.46 4.45
C VAL A 78 -23.23 4.99 4.77
N ALA A 79 -22.59 4.06 4.06
CA ALA A 79 -22.72 2.64 4.33
C ALA A 79 -22.24 2.27 5.75
N TYR A 80 -21.09 2.82 6.18
CA TYR A 80 -20.59 2.61 7.53
C TYR A 80 -21.46 3.28 8.59
N ALA A 81 -21.99 4.48 8.32
CA ALA A 81 -22.94 5.13 9.22
C ALA A 81 -24.22 4.31 9.40
N ALA A 82 -24.76 3.75 8.30
CA ALA A 82 -25.99 2.96 8.30
C ALA A 82 -25.89 1.67 9.14
N ILE A 83 -24.69 1.11 9.31
CA ILE A 83 -24.44 -0.06 10.16
C ILE A 83 -23.90 0.30 11.56
N GLY A 84 -23.97 1.58 11.96
CA GLY A 84 -23.52 2.06 13.28
C GLY A 84 -22.00 2.07 13.45
N GLN A 85 -21.23 2.09 12.36
CA GLN A 85 -19.76 2.05 12.35
C GLN A 85 -19.13 3.38 11.89
N TRP A 86 -19.82 4.50 12.11
CA TRP A 86 -19.32 5.83 11.74
C TRP A 86 -17.98 6.15 12.40
N ASP A 87 -17.86 5.98 13.71
CA ASP A 87 -16.62 6.32 14.45
C ASP A 87 -15.44 5.47 13.98
N ALA A 88 -15.68 4.18 13.71
CA ALA A 88 -14.67 3.28 13.16
C ALA A 88 -14.25 3.71 11.75
N PHE A 89 -15.19 4.12 10.90
CA PHE A 89 -14.90 4.64 9.56
C PHE A 89 -14.05 5.91 9.63
N VAL A 90 -14.44 6.89 10.43
CA VAL A 90 -13.71 8.16 10.56
C VAL A 90 -12.31 7.91 11.12
N TYR A 91 -12.22 7.14 12.20
CA TYR A 91 -10.95 6.86 12.84
C TYR A 91 -9.99 6.12 11.91
N ALA A 92 -10.43 5.02 11.29
CA ALA A 92 -9.57 4.19 10.45
C ALA A 92 -9.07 4.95 9.21
N ASN A 93 -9.93 5.74 8.56
CA ASN A 93 -9.60 6.40 7.30
C ASN A 93 -8.87 7.74 7.46
N PHE A 94 -9.17 8.51 8.51
CA PHE A 94 -8.69 9.89 8.61
C PHE A 94 -7.83 10.15 9.85
N LEU A 95 -8.09 9.50 10.98
CA LEU A 95 -7.42 9.86 12.24
C LEU A 95 -6.23 8.95 12.58
N SER A 96 -6.33 7.65 12.26
CA SER A 96 -5.35 6.62 12.64
C SER A 96 -3.92 6.96 12.20
N ILE A 97 -3.79 7.60 11.02
CA ILE A 97 -2.49 7.98 10.44
C ILE A 97 -1.72 8.96 11.32
N PHE A 98 -2.41 9.89 12.00
CA PHE A 98 -1.79 10.90 12.85
C PHE A 98 -1.32 10.33 14.20
N HIS A 99 -1.81 9.15 14.57
CA HIS A 99 -1.46 8.47 15.81
C HIS A 99 -0.31 7.47 15.62
N ARG A 100 0.21 7.31 14.39
CA ARG A 100 1.33 6.41 14.12
C ARG A 100 2.64 7.05 14.54
N ASN A 101 3.48 6.27 15.21
CA ASN A 101 4.82 6.70 15.57
C ASN A 101 5.72 6.76 14.32
N PRO A 102 6.72 7.65 14.29
CA PRO A 102 7.67 7.69 13.18
C PRO A 102 8.53 6.42 13.15
N ASP A 103 8.89 5.96 11.94
CA ASP A 103 9.90 4.92 11.77
C ASP A 103 11.31 5.49 12.09
N PRO A 104 12.27 4.65 12.54
CA PRO A 104 13.64 5.09 12.80
C PRO A 104 14.28 5.73 11.57
N LEU A 105 15.12 6.76 11.78
CA LEU A 105 15.78 7.51 10.68
C LEU A 105 16.58 6.60 9.74
N GLY A 106 17.27 5.60 10.26
CA GLY A 106 18.02 4.64 9.45
C GLY A 106 17.12 3.82 8.52
N GLU A 107 15.92 3.43 8.97
CA GLU A 107 14.95 2.74 8.14
C GLU A 107 14.37 3.65 7.06
N LEU A 108 14.05 4.90 7.42
CA LEU A 108 13.59 5.91 6.46
C LEU A 108 14.63 6.17 5.35
N ALA A 109 15.90 6.33 5.73
CA ALA A 109 17.00 6.54 4.78
C ALA A 109 17.20 5.33 3.86
N ARG A 110 17.17 4.11 4.42
CA ARG A 110 17.25 2.86 3.65
C ARG A 110 16.09 2.75 2.64
N ASN A 111 14.87 2.99 3.10
CA ASN A 111 13.67 2.92 2.25
C ASN A 111 13.71 3.97 1.12
N LEU A 112 14.12 5.20 1.43
CA LEU A 112 14.31 6.25 0.43
C LEU A 112 15.40 5.87 -0.59
N GLY A 113 16.54 5.34 -0.13
CA GLY A 113 17.60 4.85 -1.00
C GLY A 113 17.11 3.76 -1.95
N GLN A 114 16.29 2.82 -1.45
CA GLN A 114 15.66 1.79 -2.28
C GLN A 114 14.72 2.39 -3.33
N ILE A 115 13.85 3.34 -2.96
CA ILE A 115 13.00 4.05 -3.92
C ILE A 115 13.86 4.69 -5.03
N VAL A 116 14.86 5.49 -4.65
CA VAL A 116 15.73 6.21 -5.59
C VAL A 116 16.43 5.23 -6.52
N LEU A 117 16.98 4.14 -5.99
CA LEU A 117 17.65 3.12 -6.78
C LEU A 117 16.70 2.49 -7.83
N VAL A 118 15.47 2.17 -7.43
CA VAL A 118 14.49 1.51 -8.31
C VAL A 118 13.95 2.45 -9.38
N ILE A 119 13.61 3.70 -9.04
CA ILE A 119 12.92 4.59 -9.98
C ILE A 119 13.86 5.50 -10.78
N SER A 120 15.07 5.77 -10.30
CA SER A 120 15.97 6.73 -10.96
C SER A 120 16.30 6.39 -12.41
N PRO A 121 16.47 5.12 -12.85
CA PRO A 121 16.76 4.84 -14.26
C PRO A 121 15.62 5.28 -15.19
N ILE A 122 14.37 4.94 -14.86
CA ILE A 122 13.22 5.30 -15.70
C ILE A 122 12.91 6.80 -15.61
N VAL A 123 13.09 7.43 -14.44
CA VAL A 123 12.91 8.88 -14.27
C VAL A 123 13.98 9.64 -15.07
N ALA A 124 15.23 9.18 -15.09
CA ALA A 124 16.29 9.79 -15.89
C ALA A 124 15.99 9.71 -17.39
N ILE A 125 15.53 8.56 -17.88
CA ILE A 125 15.10 8.39 -19.28
C ILE A 125 13.90 9.30 -19.58
N ALA A 126 12.94 9.40 -18.67
CA ALA A 126 11.77 10.28 -18.83
C ALA A 126 12.18 11.75 -18.93
N ILE A 127 13.05 12.23 -18.05
CA ILE A 127 13.60 13.59 -18.06
C ILE A 127 14.34 13.85 -19.38
N LEU A 128 15.20 12.92 -19.80
CA LEU A 128 15.94 13.02 -21.07
C LEU A 128 14.99 13.08 -22.28
N ALA A 129 13.95 12.24 -22.29
CA ALA A 129 12.94 12.20 -23.34
C ALA A 129 12.17 13.53 -23.44
N LEU A 130 11.82 14.11 -22.29
CA LEU A 130 11.14 15.41 -22.20
C LEU A 130 12.03 16.57 -22.65
N HIS A 131 13.32 16.57 -22.28
CA HIS A 131 14.26 17.61 -22.68
C HIS A 131 14.58 17.62 -24.19
N ARG A 132 14.64 16.44 -24.83
CA ARG A 132 14.99 16.30 -26.25
C ARG A 132 13.82 16.49 -27.21
N SER A 133 12.64 16.77 -26.69
CA SER A 133 11.39 16.75 -27.45
C SER A 133 10.72 18.12 -27.43
N ALA A 134 10.11 18.51 -28.55
CA ALA A 134 9.25 19.70 -28.58
C ALA A 134 8.08 19.55 -27.57
N MET A 135 7.82 20.61 -26.81
CA MET A 135 6.86 20.61 -25.70
C MET A 135 5.42 20.74 -26.21
N THR A 136 4.79 19.61 -26.54
CA THR A 136 3.36 19.54 -26.86
C THR A 136 2.49 19.62 -25.60
N ARG A 137 1.18 19.88 -25.75
CA ARG A 137 0.22 19.87 -24.63
C ARG A 137 0.26 18.55 -23.85
N ALA A 138 0.28 17.41 -24.56
CA ALA A 138 0.35 16.10 -23.95
C ALA A 138 1.67 15.87 -23.19
N ARG A 139 2.81 16.30 -23.74
CA ARG A 139 4.11 16.22 -23.04
C ARG A 139 4.16 17.11 -21.81
N ARG A 140 3.61 18.32 -21.88
CA ARG A 140 3.50 19.22 -20.73
C ARG A 140 2.65 18.61 -19.62
N PHE A 141 1.52 18.00 -19.98
CA PHE A 141 0.68 17.27 -19.05
C PHE A 141 1.46 16.13 -18.37
N VAL A 142 2.13 15.28 -19.14
CA VAL A 142 2.92 14.15 -18.59
C VAL A 142 4.08 14.64 -17.72
N ALA A 143 4.75 15.72 -18.10
CA ALA A 143 5.84 16.31 -17.31
C ALA A 143 5.36 16.83 -15.95
N LEU A 144 4.23 17.55 -15.93
CA LEU A 144 3.63 18.04 -14.69
C LEU A 144 3.07 16.89 -13.85
N TRP A 145 2.47 15.88 -14.49
CA TRP A 145 2.00 14.68 -13.81
C TRP A 145 3.16 13.92 -13.14
N LEU A 146 4.29 13.77 -13.84
CA LEU A 146 5.52 13.20 -13.30
C LEU A 146 6.01 14.00 -12.08
N ALA A 147 6.08 15.33 -12.21
CA ALA A 147 6.52 16.21 -11.12
C ALA A 147 5.62 16.09 -9.89
N VAL A 148 4.29 16.10 -10.07
CA VAL A 148 3.31 15.95 -8.99
C VAL A 148 3.42 14.57 -8.34
N SER A 149 3.63 13.52 -9.13
CA SER A 149 3.79 12.16 -8.60
C SER A 149 5.06 12.03 -7.74
N ILE A 150 6.17 12.64 -8.17
CA ILE A 150 7.42 12.70 -7.38
C ILE A 150 7.19 13.49 -6.09
N ALA A 151 6.56 14.65 -6.17
CA ALA A 151 6.24 15.47 -5.00
C ALA A 151 5.36 14.69 -4.00
N GLY A 152 4.36 13.94 -4.49
CA GLY A 152 3.51 13.08 -3.66
C GLY A 152 4.31 12.04 -2.88
N VAL A 153 5.31 11.42 -3.50
CA VAL A 153 6.22 10.48 -2.80
C VAL A 153 7.04 11.17 -1.73
N ILE A 154 7.58 12.36 -2.02
CA ILE A 154 8.40 13.12 -1.06
C ILE A 154 7.60 13.46 0.20
N VAL A 155 6.35 13.90 0.03
CA VAL A 155 5.45 14.26 1.14
C VAL A 155 5.04 13.04 1.97
N PHE A 156 4.84 11.88 1.35
CA PHE A 156 4.23 10.71 2.00
C PHE A 156 5.26 9.78 2.66
N ARG A 157 5.64 10.07 3.91
CA ARG A 157 6.46 9.19 4.77
C ARG A 157 5.67 7.93 5.21
N PRO A 158 6.29 6.77 5.47
CA PRO A 158 7.73 6.48 5.66
C PRO A 158 8.50 5.97 4.42
N TRP A 159 8.09 6.36 3.21
CA TRP A 159 8.80 6.04 1.95
C TRP A 159 8.99 4.55 1.64
N PHE A 160 8.00 3.72 1.89
CA PHE A 160 8.04 2.35 1.40
C PHE A 160 8.11 2.30 -0.13
N ASP A 161 8.83 1.31 -0.66
CA ASP A 161 9.04 1.08 -2.09
C ASP A 161 7.77 1.22 -2.95
N HIS A 162 6.67 0.58 -2.55
CA HIS A 162 5.38 0.60 -3.24
C HIS A 162 4.67 1.97 -3.19
N TYR A 163 5.18 2.95 -2.45
CA TYR A 163 4.72 4.33 -2.52
C TYR A 163 5.25 5.03 -3.77
N SER A 164 6.28 4.50 -4.42
CA SER A 164 6.83 5.04 -5.68
C SER A 164 6.07 4.62 -6.94
N LEU A 165 5.11 3.68 -6.83
CA LEU A 165 4.29 3.22 -7.96
C LEU A 165 3.62 4.35 -8.77
N PRO A 166 3.08 5.43 -8.15
CA PRO A 166 2.52 6.56 -8.89
C PRO A 166 3.53 7.27 -9.81
N VAL A 167 4.83 7.24 -9.49
CA VAL A 167 5.88 7.88 -10.31
C VAL A 167 6.17 7.05 -11.57
N LEU A 168 6.15 5.73 -11.45
CA LEU A 168 6.51 4.83 -12.57
C LEU A 168 5.65 5.08 -13.79
N LEU A 169 4.36 5.33 -13.59
CA LEU A 169 3.43 5.48 -14.69
C LEU A 169 3.69 6.71 -15.59
N PRO A 170 3.70 7.96 -15.08
CA PRO A 170 4.06 9.12 -15.89
C PRO A 170 5.52 9.07 -16.36
N ALA A 171 6.43 8.45 -15.60
CA ALA A 171 7.81 8.24 -16.06
C ALA A 171 7.86 7.35 -17.32
N CYS A 172 7.17 6.21 -17.32
CA CYS A 172 7.04 5.34 -18.49
C CYS A 172 6.39 6.07 -19.66
N ALA A 173 5.33 6.85 -19.42
CA ALA A 173 4.65 7.62 -20.46
C ALA A 173 5.57 8.69 -21.09
N ALA A 174 6.38 9.37 -20.28
CA ALA A 174 7.37 10.33 -20.78
C ALA A 174 8.54 9.62 -21.52
N ALA A 175 9.02 8.51 -20.98
CA ALA A 175 10.12 7.73 -21.56
C ALA A 175 9.76 7.08 -22.90
N ALA A 176 8.48 6.75 -23.13
CA ALA A 176 8.01 6.01 -24.29
C ALA A 176 8.49 6.59 -25.63
N GLY A 177 8.47 7.92 -25.79
CA GLY A 177 8.90 8.57 -27.02
C GLY A 177 10.38 8.39 -27.34
N LEU A 178 11.25 8.28 -26.32
CA LEU A 178 12.69 8.05 -26.50
C LEU A 178 12.98 6.56 -26.72
N LEU A 179 12.34 5.70 -25.92
CA LEU A 179 12.45 4.24 -26.05
C LEU A 179 11.92 3.72 -27.39
N GLY A 180 10.99 4.46 -28.02
CA GLY A 180 10.37 4.13 -29.30
C GLY A 180 11.11 4.64 -30.54
N ARG A 181 12.27 5.31 -30.41
CA ARG A 181 13.05 5.75 -31.58
C ARG A 181 13.81 4.59 -32.20
N ASP A 182 13.92 4.57 -33.53
CA ASP A 182 14.61 3.51 -34.29
C ASP A 182 16.05 3.25 -33.78
N ASP A 183 16.79 4.31 -33.43
CA ASP A 183 18.15 4.22 -32.93
C ASP A 183 18.25 3.59 -31.53
N TRP A 184 17.18 3.69 -30.72
CA TRP A 184 17.08 3.05 -29.41
C TRP A 184 16.50 1.64 -29.49
N GLN A 185 15.49 1.45 -30.33
CA GLN A 185 14.78 0.17 -30.47
C GLN A 185 15.68 -0.97 -30.94
N ARG A 186 16.74 -0.68 -31.70
CA ARG A 186 17.64 -1.71 -32.22
C ARG A 186 18.39 -2.47 -31.12
N TRP A 187 18.78 -1.81 -30.03
CA TRP A 187 19.57 -2.46 -28.97
C TRP A 187 19.38 -1.86 -27.58
N ARG A 188 19.28 -0.53 -27.43
CA ARG A 188 19.15 0.13 -26.11
C ARG A 188 17.86 -0.27 -25.39
N THR A 189 16.73 -0.15 -26.07
CA THR A 189 15.42 -0.46 -25.48
C THR A 189 15.30 -1.95 -25.11
N PRO A 190 15.61 -2.91 -26.00
CA PRO A 190 15.64 -4.33 -25.62
C PRO A 190 16.57 -4.63 -24.45
N THR A 191 17.79 -4.07 -24.43
CA THR A 191 18.76 -4.29 -23.33
C THR A 191 18.26 -3.73 -22.01
N LEU A 192 17.63 -2.55 -22.01
CA LEU A 192 17.02 -1.97 -20.81
C LEU A 192 15.86 -2.82 -20.30
N LEU A 193 14.98 -3.27 -21.19
CA LEU A 193 13.85 -4.13 -20.84
C LEU A 193 14.31 -5.49 -20.32
N LEU A 194 15.34 -6.08 -20.94
CA LEU A 194 15.93 -7.34 -20.49
C LEU A 194 16.58 -7.18 -19.12
N THR A 195 17.34 -6.10 -18.90
CA THR A 195 17.93 -5.79 -17.59
C THR A 195 16.84 -5.64 -16.52
N ALA A 196 15.77 -4.89 -16.81
CA ALA A 196 14.65 -4.73 -15.88
C ALA A 196 13.93 -6.05 -15.62
N ALA A 197 13.74 -6.89 -16.64
CA ALA A 197 13.13 -8.20 -16.49
C ALA A 197 13.99 -9.14 -15.63
N LEU A 198 15.30 -9.19 -15.86
CA LEU A 198 16.25 -9.99 -15.07
C LEU A 198 16.31 -9.53 -13.62
N ALA A 199 16.42 -8.22 -13.38
CA ALA A 199 16.38 -7.65 -12.03
C ALA A 199 15.05 -7.98 -11.31
N GLY A 200 13.94 -7.94 -12.05
CA GLY A 200 12.63 -8.39 -11.56
C GLY A 200 12.62 -9.86 -11.16
N GLN A 201 13.18 -10.75 -11.99
CA GLN A 201 13.28 -12.18 -11.66
C GLN A 201 14.16 -12.43 -10.43
N ILE A 202 15.30 -11.74 -10.31
CA ILE A 202 16.17 -11.82 -9.13
C ILE A 202 15.40 -11.40 -7.87
N THR A 203 14.64 -10.30 -7.94
CA THR A 203 13.81 -9.84 -6.82
C THR A 203 12.75 -10.86 -6.43
N LEU A 204 12.11 -11.51 -7.41
CA LEU A 204 11.13 -12.58 -7.14
C LEU A 204 11.78 -13.79 -6.46
N VAL A 205 12.98 -14.19 -6.88
CA VAL A 205 13.73 -15.28 -6.23
C VAL A 205 14.08 -14.93 -4.80
N ILE A 206 14.63 -13.73 -4.56
CA ILE A 206 14.94 -13.24 -3.21
C ILE A 206 13.68 -13.24 -2.34
N GLN A 207 12.56 -12.73 -2.83
CA GLN A 207 11.30 -12.73 -2.08
C GLN A 207 10.79 -14.13 -1.75
N ARG A 208 10.99 -15.12 -2.63
CA ARG A 208 10.65 -16.53 -2.34
C ARG A 208 11.55 -17.10 -1.24
N LEU A 209 12.86 -16.83 -1.31
CA LEU A 209 13.81 -17.28 -0.29
C LEU A 209 13.54 -16.64 1.08
N GLU A 210 13.14 -15.37 1.11
CA GLU A 210 12.84 -14.66 2.35
C GLU A 210 11.47 -15.03 2.93
N ARG A 211 10.43 -15.15 2.11
CA ARG A 211 9.04 -15.32 2.58
C ARG A 211 8.58 -16.76 2.62
N GLY A 212 9.29 -17.65 1.93
CA GLY A 212 8.96 -19.06 1.82
C GLY A 212 8.03 -19.40 0.67
N GLU A 213 7.88 -20.70 0.45
CA GLU A 213 7.10 -21.29 -0.64
C GLU A 213 5.78 -21.90 -0.18
N ALA A 214 4.93 -22.26 -1.14
CA ALA A 214 3.64 -22.87 -0.89
C ALA A 214 3.74 -24.17 -0.08
N ARG A 215 4.81 -24.95 -0.26
CA ARG A 215 5.04 -26.21 0.48
C ARG A 215 5.31 -25.95 1.96
N GLU A 216 6.13 -24.96 2.29
CA GLU A 216 6.42 -24.55 3.66
C GLU A 216 5.15 -24.03 4.35
N PHE A 217 4.39 -23.18 3.65
CA PHE A 217 3.11 -22.69 4.14
C PHE A 217 2.10 -23.84 4.37
N ALA A 218 2.05 -24.83 3.49
CA ALA A 218 1.19 -25.99 3.65
C ALA A 218 1.58 -26.83 4.88
N ALA A 219 2.88 -27.03 5.12
CA ALA A 219 3.37 -27.71 6.33
C ALA A 219 3.02 -26.92 7.60
N LEU A 220 3.20 -25.60 7.59
CA LEU A 220 2.82 -24.73 8.70
C LEU A 220 1.31 -24.78 8.97
N SER A 221 0.49 -24.71 7.91
CA SER A 221 -0.96 -24.83 8.02
C SER A 221 -1.39 -26.20 8.57
N ALA A 222 -0.70 -27.28 8.19
CA ALA A 222 -0.95 -28.62 8.72
C ALA A 222 -0.59 -28.73 10.21
N ALA A 223 0.53 -28.12 10.64
CA ALA A 223 0.94 -28.11 12.05
C ALA A 223 -0.02 -27.35 12.96
N VAL A 224 -0.53 -26.20 12.50
CA VAL A 224 -1.65 -25.49 13.17
C VAL A 224 -2.88 -26.39 13.23
N GLY A 225 -3.17 -27.08 12.12
CA GLY A 225 -4.26 -28.05 12.00
C GLY A 225 -5.64 -27.39 12.04
N ARG A 226 -6.67 -28.19 11.77
CA ARG A 226 -8.08 -27.80 11.89
C ARG A 226 -8.65 -28.30 13.21
N GLY A 227 -9.78 -27.74 13.65
CA GLY A 227 -10.49 -28.23 14.82
C GLY A 227 -11.11 -27.13 15.67
N PRO A 228 -11.71 -27.48 16.82
CA PRO A 228 -12.32 -26.52 17.73
C PRO A 228 -11.28 -25.55 18.32
N GLY A 229 -11.77 -24.38 18.73
CA GLY A 229 -10.97 -23.33 19.35
C GLY A 229 -10.26 -22.41 18.35
N CYS A 230 -9.97 -21.19 18.81
CA CYS A 230 -9.42 -20.15 17.95
C CYS A 230 -7.91 -20.26 17.77
N LEU A 231 -7.45 -19.86 16.59
CA LEU A 231 -6.06 -19.59 16.27
C LEU A 231 -5.75 -18.14 16.67
N TRP A 232 -4.58 -17.88 17.23
CA TRP A 232 -4.06 -16.53 17.31
C TRP A 232 -2.71 -16.44 16.60
N VAL A 233 -2.67 -15.71 15.49
CA VAL A 233 -1.41 -15.35 14.83
C VAL A 233 -0.88 -14.09 15.51
N TYR A 234 -0.02 -14.25 16.52
CA TYR A 234 0.63 -13.12 17.20
C TYR A 234 1.65 -12.44 16.28
N SER A 235 2.39 -13.23 15.49
CA SER A 235 3.23 -12.76 14.39
C SER A 235 3.33 -13.85 13.32
N GLY A 236 3.26 -13.47 12.05
CA GLY A 236 3.14 -14.46 10.97
C GLY A 236 2.20 -14.03 9.85
N SER A 237 1.87 -14.98 8.99
CA SER A 237 0.90 -14.80 7.91
C SER A 237 -0.53 -14.98 8.42
N THR A 238 -1.40 -14.00 8.13
CA THR A 238 -2.84 -14.08 8.42
C THR A 238 -3.56 -15.08 7.53
N MET A 239 -2.92 -15.58 6.46
CA MET A 239 -3.47 -16.63 5.61
C MET A 239 -3.81 -17.90 6.40
N LEU A 240 -3.14 -18.13 7.53
CA LEU A 240 -3.40 -19.28 8.40
C LEU A 240 -4.84 -19.32 8.92
N TYR A 241 -5.51 -18.18 9.12
CA TYR A 241 -6.91 -18.16 9.53
C TYR A 241 -7.81 -18.82 8.48
N VAL A 242 -7.60 -18.47 7.20
CA VAL A 242 -8.39 -19.01 6.08
C VAL A 242 -8.00 -20.45 5.78
N SER A 243 -6.71 -20.79 5.75
CA SER A 243 -6.26 -22.14 5.38
C SER A 243 -6.62 -23.21 6.41
N THR A 244 -6.74 -22.82 7.68
CA THR A 244 -7.08 -23.73 8.79
C THR A 244 -8.55 -23.66 9.20
N ALA A 245 -9.30 -22.68 8.69
CA ALA A 245 -10.69 -22.42 9.04
C ALA A 245 -10.94 -22.30 10.56
N ARG A 246 -9.95 -21.83 11.31
CA ARG A 246 -10.08 -21.56 12.75
C ARG A 246 -10.59 -20.15 13.00
N CYS A 247 -11.36 -19.97 14.06
CA CYS A 247 -11.77 -18.63 14.50
C CYS A 247 -10.57 -17.77 14.93
N ALA A 248 -10.74 -16.45 14.91
CA ALA A 248 -9.80 -15.49 15.47
C ALA A 248 -10.34 -14.96 16.81
N PRO A 249 -9.50 -14.78 17.85
CA PRO A 249 -9.93 -14.27 19.16
C PRO A 249 -10.18 -12.75 19.16
N SER A 250 -9.88 -12.07 18.06
CA SER A 250 -9.98 -10.62 17.91
C SER A 250 -10.24 -10.23 16.45
N ARG A 251 -10.85 -9.05 16.26
CA ARG A 251 -10.95 -8.39 14.95
C ARG A 251 -9.59 -7.88 14.43
N TYR A 252 -8.61 -7.68 15.31
CA TYR A 252 -7.26 -7.23 14.94
C TYR A 252 -6.42 -8.40 14.43
N ILE A 253 -6.82 -8.98 13.30
CA ILE A 253 -6.20 -10.18 12.74
C ILE A 253 -4.82 -9.94 12.16
N VAL A 254 -4.49 -8.69 11.78
CA VAL A 254 -3.19 -8.32 11.24
C VAL A 254 -2.22 -8.09 12.41
N PRO A 255 -1.18 -8.93 12.58
CA PRO A 255 -0.28 -8.89 13.74
C PRO A 255 0.29 -7.52 14.07
N SER A 256 0.65 -6.75 13.04
CA SER A 256 1.28 -5.44 13.21
C SER A 256 0.41 -4.45 13.97
N HIS A 257 -0.92 -4.60 13.94
CA HIS A 257 -1.83 -3.74 14.69
C HIS A 257 -1.61 -3.84 16.20
N LEU A 258 -1.20 -4.99 16.74
CA LEU A 258 -0.98 -5.15 18.18
C LEU A 258 0.51 -5.17 18.54
N ALA A 259 1.35 -5.77 17.68
CA ALA A 259 2.73 -6.09 17.99
C ALA A 259 3.76 -5.02 17.58
N ARG A 260 3.45 -4.09 16.67
CA ARG A 260 4.46 -3.11 16.19
C ARG A 260 4.45 -1.80 16.98
N THR A 261 5.63 -1.29 17.27
CA THR A 261 5.84 -0.01 17.98
C THR A 261 5.29 1.17 17.18
N ARG A 262 5.39 1.11 15.85
CA ARG A 262 4.82 2.13 14.97
C ARG A 262 3.31 2.29 15.12
N GLU A 263 2.60 1.19 15.34
CA GLU A 263 1.15 1.20 15.45
C GLU A 263 0.69 1.44 16.89
N ALA A 264 1.62 1.68 17.83
CA ALA A 264 1.29 1.95 19.23
C ALA A 264 0.44 3.23 19.34
N GLY A 265 -0.81 3.11 19.79
CA GLY A 265 -1.78 4.21 19.87
C GLY A 265 -2.57 4.50 18.58
N ALA A 266 -2.22 3.87 17.45
CA ALA A 266 -2.84 4.11 16.14
C ALA A 266 -4.05 3.22 15.82
N THR A 267 -4.37 2.27 16.70
CA THR A 267 -5.45 1.28 16.49
C THR A 267 -6.75 1.61 17.21
N GLY A 268 -6.77 2.71 17.95
CA GLY A 268 -7.94 3.19 18.70
C GLY A 268 -8.28 2.40 19.95
N ILE A 269 -7.37 1.52 20.42
CA ILE A 269 -7.56 0.67 21.60
C ILE A 269 -6.29 0.55 22.44
N ASP A 270 -6.43 0.13 23.71
CA ASP A 270 -5.31 -0.36 24.51
C ASP A 270 -4.82 -1.71 23.95
N GLN A 271 -3.73 -1.67 23.19
CA GLN A 271 -3.15 -2.86 22.57
C GLN A 271 -2.62 -3.87 23.60
N GLN A 272 -2.10 -3.43 24.75
CA GLN A 272 -1.67 -4.37 25.81
C GLN A 272 -2.87 -5.00 26.51
N GLY A 273 -3.91 -4.22 26.76
CA GLY A 273 -5.21 -4.72 27.21
C GLY A 273 -5.78 -5.75 26.26
N GLU A 274 -5.74 -5.49 24.96
CA GLU A 274 -6.25 -6.42 23.94
C GLU A 274 -5.42 -7.70 23.85
N ILE A 275 -4.09 -7.62 23.94
CA ILE A 275 -3.22 -8.81 24.02
C ILE A 275 -3.58 -9.65 25.26
N ARG A 276 -3.72 -9.02 26.43
CA ARG A 276 -4.15 -9.71 27.67
C ARG A 276 -5.53 -10.34 27.52
N ARG A 277 -6.49 -9.64 26.92
CA ARG A 277 -7.84 -10.15 26.65
C ARG A 277 -7.78 -11.38 25.74
N ILE A 278 -7.01 -11.32 24.65
CA ILE A 278 -6.82 -12.45 23.73
C ILE A 278 -6.22 -13.64 24.49
N LEU A 279 -5.16 -13.45 25.26
CA LEU A 279 -4.56 -14.52 26.07
C LEU A 279 -5.56 -15.12 27.07
N ALA A 280 -6.40 -14.28 27.69
CA ALA A 280 -7.46 -14.73 28.61
C ALA A 280 -8.55 -15.57 27.93
N THR A 281 -8.77 -15.43 26.61
CA THR A 281 -9.65 -16.34 25.85
C THR A 281 -9.04 -17.73 25.63
N ARG A 282 -7.80 -17.96 26.07
CA ARG A 282 -7.05 -19.22 25.94
C ARG A 282 -7.13 -19.83 24.53
N PRO A 283 -6.62 -19.13 23.49
CA PRO A 283 -6.60 -19.64 22.11
C PRO A 283 -6.06 -21.08 22.06
N ALA A 284 -6.64 -21.93 21.22
CA ALA A 284 -6.20 -23.32 21.13
C ALA A 284 -4.81 -23.44 20.49
N VAL A 285 -4.50 -22.53 19.56
CA VAL A 285 -3.22 -22.48 18.86
C VAL A 285 -2.71 -21.05 18.81
N VAL A 286 -1.42 -20.83 19.08
CA VAL A 286 -0.75 -19.54 18.91
C VAL A 286 0.42 -19.70 17.94
N VAL A 287 0.53 -18.79 16.98
CA VAL A 287 1.61 -18.79 15.98
C VAL A 287 2.49 -17.56 16.17
N MET A 288 3.80 -17.79 16.17
CA MET A 288 4.81 -16.76 16.43
C MET A 288 6.01 -16.92 15.50
N ARG A 289 6.43 -15.81 14.89
CA ARG A 289 7.73 -15.63 14.25
C ARG A 289 8.83 -15.40 15.31
N PRO A 290 10.11 -15.47 14.93
CA PRO A 290 11.20 -14.91 15.73
C PRO A 290 10.99 -13.40 15.98
N PRO A 291 11.64 -12.81 16.99
CA PRO A 291 11.63 -11.36 17.18
C PRO A 291 12.11 -10.63 15.92
N TYR A 292 11.50 -9.50 15.61
CA TYR A 292 11.80 -8.73 14.41
C TYR A 292 11.86 -7.22 14.69
N GLY A 293 12.52 -6.47 13.79
CA GLY A 293 12.67 -5.02 13.92
C GLY A 293 11.32 -4.29 14.05
N GLY A 294 11.19 -3.47 15.10
CA GLY A 294 9.98 -2.71 15.38
C GLY A 294 8.86 -3.48 16.09
N GLU A 295 9.10 -4.73 16.53
CA GLU A 295 8.25 -5.41 17.51
C GLU A 295 8.34 -4.73 18.88
N ARG A 296 7.21 -4.66 19.58
CA ARG A 296 7.10 -4.12 20.94
C ARG A 296 7.65 -5.13 21.96
N PRO A 297 8.75 -4.83 22.67
CA PRO A 297 9.36 -5.77 23.59
C PRO A 297 8.41 -6.22 24.71
N GLU A 298 7.58 -5.31 25.22
CA GLU A 298 6.61 -5.59 26.27
C GLU A 298 5.44 -6.49 25.79
N ALA A 299 5.05 -6.37 24.52
CA ALA A 299 4.05 -7.26 23.91
C ALA A 299 4.63 -8.67 23.77
N ARG A 300 5.86 -8.77 23.24
CA ARG A 300 6.56 -10.04 23.08
C ARG A 300 6.75 -10.76 24.41
N ALA A 301 7.20 -10.03 25.43
CA ALA A 301 7.43 -10.59 26.76
C ALA A 301 6.14 -11.17 27.36
N ALA A 302 5.02 -10.46 27.28
CA ALA A 302 3.73 -10.95 27.78
C ALA A 302 3.27 -12.23 27.08
N VAL A 303 3.44 -12.31 25.76
CA VAL A 303 3.05 -13.50 24.99
C VAL A 303 3.99 -14.67 25.27
N MET A 304 5.30 -14.44 25.31
CA MET A 304 6.27 -15.50 25.65
C MET A 304 6.06 -16.06 27.06
N ALA A 305 5.70 -15.21 28.03
CA ALA A 305 5.35 -15.65 29.38
C ALA A 305 4.12 -16.58 29.38
N ALA A 306 3.07 -16.22 28.63
CA ALA A 306 1.90 -17.09 28.47
C ALA A 306 2.26 -18.40 27.73
N MET A 307 3.15 -18.35 26.72
CA MET A 307 3.60 -19.55 26.02
C MET A 307 4.35 -20.50 26.94
N ALA A 308 5.15 -19.97 27.89
CA ALA A 308 5.88 -20.78 28.86
C ALA A 308 4.98 -21.39 29.94
N ALA A 309 3.88 -20.72 30.29
CA ALA A 309 2.99 -21.16 31.37
C ALA A 309 1.86 -22.11 30.90
N ASP A 310 1.22 -21.79 29.77
CA ASP A 310 -0.06 -22.40 29.38
C ASP A 310 0.01 -23.18 28.05
N TYR A 311 1.17 -23.20 27.37
CA TYR A 311 1.29 -23.78 26.03
C TYR A 311 2.53 -24.68 25.90
N ALA A 312 2.47 -25.62 24.96
CA ALA A 312 3.62 -26.40 24.51
C ALA A 312 3.96 -26.04 23.06
N LEU A 313 5.26 -25.98 22.75
CA LEU A 313 5.74 -25.88 21.38
C LEU A 313 5.41 -27.19 20.64
N ALA A 314 4.44 -27.14 19.74
CA ALA A 314 3.98 -28.30 18.97
C ALA A 314 4.77 -28.50 17.67
N ALA A 315 5.25 -27.41 17.06
CA ALA A 315 6.10 -27.45 15.88
C ALA A 315 6.94 -26.18 15.76
N ALA A 316 8.12 -26.31 15.16
CA ALA A 316 8.95 -25.21 14.68
C ALA A 316 9.29 -25.51 13.22
N LEU A 317 8.76 -24.73 12.28
CA LEU A 317 8.81 -25.03 10.85
C LEU A 317 9.41 -23.87 10.06
N PRO A 318 10.18 -24.14 9.00
CA PRO A 318 10.70 -23.08 8.15
C PRO A 318 9.56 -22.39 7.39
N MET A 319 9.74 -21.09 7.16
CA MET A 319 8.95 -20.27 6.26
C MET A 319 9.90 -19.21 5.67
N GLY A 320 10.52 -19.55 4.54
CA GLY A 320 11.57 -18.71 3.95
C GLY A 320 12.83 -18.69 4.83
N ASN A 321 13.28 -17.51 5.21
CA ASN A 321 14.49 -17.35 6.02
C ASN A 321 14.24 -17.39 7.53
N GLU A 322 13.00 -17.70 7.95
CA GLU A 322 12.60 -17.74 9.36
C GLU A 322 12.08 -19.11 9.77
N THR A 323 12.12 -19.38 11.08
CA THR A 323 11.46 -20.54 11.69
C THR A 323 10.24 -20.07 12.50
N ILE A 324 9.06 -20.52 12.08
CA ILE A 324 7.78 -20.18 12.70
C ILE A 324 7.45 -21.21 13.77
N SER A 325 7.14 -20.72 14.97
CA SER A 325 6.73 -21.54 16.12
C SER A 325 5.21 -21.65 16.16
N VAL A 326 4.73 -22.89 16.35
CA VAL A 326 3.32 -23.22 16.57
C VAL A 326 3.17 -23.76 17.99
N TYR A 327 2.47 -23.03 18.84
CA TYR A 327 2.18 -23.40 20.21
C TYR A 327 0.76 -23.93 20.32
N LYS A 328 0.57 -25.02 21.07
CA LYS A 328 -0.75 -25.58 21.38
C LYS A 328 -0.98 -25.53 22.89
N ARG A 329 -2.20 -25.20 23.28
CA ARG A 329 -2.56 -25.06 24.68
C ARG A 329 -2.32 -26.37 25.44
N LEU A 330 -1.69 -26.30 26.61
CA LEU A 330 -1.67 -27.37 27.60
C LEU A 330 -3.09 -27.49 28.16
N ARG A 331 -3.63 -28.72 28.14
CA ARG A 331 -5.05 -29.08 28.37
C ARG A 331 -5.89 -27.99 29.08
#